data_AF-A0A951X3S2-F1
#
_entry.id   AF-A0A951X3S2-F1
#
_cell.length_a   1.000
_cell.length_b   1.000
_cell.length_c   1.000
_cell.angle_alpha   90.00
_cell.angle_beta   90.00
_cell.angle_gamma   90.00
#
_symmetry.space_group_name_H-M   'P 1'
#
loop_
_entity.id
_entity.type
_entity.pdbx_description
1 polymer ?
#
loop_
_entity_poly.entity_id
_entity_poly.type
_entity_poly.pdbx_seq_one_letter_code
_entity_poly.pdbx_strand_id
1 'polypeptide(L)'
;MEQEYTLTRDPVFYLTAAFFALLTTGLPAVLGQPRFMPLVQAVVLAIFFTIPLRRQHLAGALAVVLIWLVVSMMTIMTLTWLAPLQIERAFENGFFHRAAFSEWYFAGTPLPAGFEKQPVPRLVEILGITLGSLLTAGVVGAWFLMRMANLAAFSAGHLVSSLGGPLLLPVALPVWSVLQIAGAAGLMVLLAEPLFARFAVVAVFRRRRRPLLIFGALYVAGLLAELLLAGLWHFHS
;
A
#
# COMPACT_ATOMS: atom_id res chain seq x y z
N MET A 1 3.28 -37.98 -18.64
CA MET A 1 2.28 -36.96 -18.28
C MET A 1 3.02 -35.67 -18.03
N GLU A 2 3.10 -34.81 -19.03
CA GLU A 2 3.62 -33.45 -18.84
C GLU A 2 2.60 -32.67 -18.00
N GLN A 3 3.04 -32.09 -16.89
CA GLN A 3 2.17 -31.21 -16.10
C GLN A 3 1.87 -29.97 -16.94
N GLU A 4 0.59 -29.63 -17.14
CA GLU A 4 0.20 -28.37 -17.78
C GLU A 4 0.86 -27.19 -17.06
N TYR A 5 1.68 -26.44 -17.79
CA TYR A 5 2.39 -25.29 -17.26
C TYR A 5 1.39 -24.22 -16.79
N THR A 6 1.48 -23.82 -15.52
CA THR A 6 0.69 -22.74 -14.95
C THR A 6 1.59 -21.59 -14.51
N LEU A 7 1.50 -20.46 -15.21
CA LEU A 7 2.26 -19.23 -14.93
C LEU A 7 2.22 -18.79 -13.45
N THR A 8 1.10 -19.02 -12.76
CA THR A 8 0.94 -18.65 -11.34
C THR A 8 1.77 -19.48 -10.36
N ARG A 9 2.33 -20.60 -10.82
CA ARG A 9 3.28 -21.44 -10.06
C ARG A 9 4.73 -21.19 -10.49
N ASP A 10 4.95 -20.39 -11.53
CA ASP A 10 6.28 -20.08 -12.02
C ASP A 10 6.92 -18.96 -11.18
N PRO A 11 8.09 -19.18 -10.56
CA PRO A 11 8.81 -18.13 -9.82
C PRO A 11 9.17 -16.93 -10.71
N VAL A 12 9.39 -17.13 -12.02
CA VAL A 12 9.73 -16.06 -12.96
C VAL A 12 8.63 -15.00 -13.01
N PHE A 13 7.36 -15.41 -12.93
CA PHE A 13 6.23 -14.47 -12.90
C PHE A 13 6.32 -13.49 -11.72
N TYR A 14 6.67 -13.97 -10.53
CA TYR A 14 6.81 -13.13 -9.33
C TYR A 14 8.07 -12.26 -9.39
N LEU A 15 9.15 -12.75 -9.98
CA LEU A 15 10.35 -11.94 -10.26
C LEU A 15 10.06 -10.82 -11.25
N THR A 16 9.27 -11.10 -12.30
CA THR A 16 8.82 -10.09 -13.25
C THR A 16 7.95 -9.05 -12.54
N ALA A 17 7.01 -9.46 -11.69
CA ALA A 17 6.20 -8.54 -10.91
C ALA A 17 7.07 -7.64 -10.00
N ALA A 18 8.09 -8.20 -9.34
CA ALA A 18 9.05 -7.44 -8.54
C ALA A 18 9.85 -6.44 -9.38
N PHE A 19 10.33 -6.85 -10.57
CA PHE A 19 11.04 -5.97 -11.49
C PHE A 19 10.16 -4.79 -11.95
N PHE A 20 8.90 -5.04 -12.31
CA PHE A 20 7.97 -3.98 -12.67
C PHE A 20 7.61 -3.09 -11.47
N ALA A 21 7.49 -3.64 -10.26
CA ALA A 21 7.30 -2.85 -9.05
C ALA A 21 8.49 -1.89 -8.85
N LEU A 22 9.73 -2.37 -9.00
CA LEU A 22 10.92 -1.53 -8.94
C LEU A 22 10.89 -0.42 -10.01
N LEU A 23 10.60 -0.77 -11.26
CA LEU A 23 10.63 0.17 -12.39
C LEU A 23 9.56 1.26 -12.27
N THR A 24 8.32 0.86 -11.95
CA THR A 24 7.17 1.77 -11.83
C THR A 24 7.19 2.59 -10.54
N THR A 25 8.00 2.20 -9.55
CA THR A 25 8.25 2.99 -8.35
C THR A 25 9.45 3.93 -8.55
N GLY A 26 10.60 3.36 -8.92
CA GLY A 26 11.88 4.06 -8.96
C GLY A 26 11.96 5.12 -10.04
N LEU A 27 11.52 4.83 -11.27
CA LEU A 27 11.61 5.81 -12.36
C LEU A 27 10.75 7.06 -12.08
N PRO A 28 9.44 6.95 -11.76
CA PRO A 28 8.65 8.14 -11.45
C PRO A 28 9.13 8.87 -10.19
N ALA A 29 9.68 8.15 -9.21
CA ALA A 29 10.24 8.72 -8.00
C ALA A 29 11.47 9.59 -8.31
N VAL A 30 12.41 9.06 -9.11
CA VAL A 30 13.60 9.81 -9.55
C VAL A 30 13.22 10.98 -10.46
N LEU A 31 12.18 10.87 -11.28
CA LEU A 31 11.69 11.97 -12.10
C LEU A 31 10.90 13.03 -11.32
N GLY A 32 10.56 12.78 -10.05
CA GLY A 32 9.81 13.73 -9.22
C GLY A 32 8.37 13.94 -9.70
N GLN A 33 7.69 12.88 -10.15
CA GLN A 33 6.33 12.98 -10.71
C GLN A 33 5.27 12.45 -9.73
N PRO A 34 4.61 13.33 -8.93
CA PRO A 34 3.83 12.90 -7.77
C PRO A 34 2.53 12.18 -8.10
N ARG A 35 1.84 12.59 -9.16
CA ARG A 35 0.57 11.96 -9.57
C ARG A 35 0.80 10.72 -10.45
N PHE A 36 1.92 10.68 -11.17
CA PHE A 36 2.21 9.62 -12.13
C PHE A 36 2.65 8.33 -11.45
N MET A 37 3.45 8.41 -10.38
CA MET A 37 3.97 7.25 -9.66
C MET A 37 2.87 6.27 -9.21
N PRO A 38 1.89 6.66 -8.37
CA PRO A 38 0.88 5.72 -7.91
C PRO A 38 -0.06 5.26 -9.03
N LEU A 39 -0.23 6.06 -10.10
CA LEU A 39 -1.07 5.73 -11.23
C LEU A 39 -0.48 4.61 -12.08
N VAL A 40 0.80 4.72 -12.45
CA VAL A 40 1.48 3.67 -13.22
C VAL A 40 1.61 2.40 -12.40
N GLN A 41 1.98 2.52 -11.11
CA GLN A 41 2.00 1.35 -10.22
C GLN A 41 0.65 0.67 -10.17
N ALA A 42 -0.45 1.40 -10.02
CA ALA A 42 -1.80 0.83 -9.95
C ALA A 42 -2.18 0.08 -11.23
N VAL A 43 -1.94 0.69 -12.39
CA VAL A 43 -2.26 0.07 -13.69
C VAL A 43 -1.47 -1.22 -13.88
N VAL A 44 -0.15 -1.18 -13.66
CA VAL A 44 0.68 -2.36 -13.89
C VAL A 44 0.41 -3.44 -12.83
N LEU A 45 0.28 -3.06 -11.55
CA LEU A 45 -0.11 -3.98 -10.48
C LEU A 45 -1.45 -4.65 -10.80
N ALA A 46 -2.43 -3.89 -11.31
CA ALA A 46 -3.73 -4.44 -11.69
C ALA A 46 -3.62 -5.51 -12.76
N ILE A 47 -2.77 -5.32 -13.77
CA ILE A 47 -2.49 -6.34 -14.78
C ILE A 47 -1.94 -7.61 -14.12
N PHE A 48 -0.93 -7.48 -13.26
CA PHE A 48 -0.27 -8.64 -12.63
C PHE A 48 -1.18 -9.40 -11.67
N PHE A 49 -1.93 -8.75 -10.76
CA PHE A 49 -2.78 -9.48 -9.83
C PHE A 49 -4.03 -10.04 -10.51
N THR A 50 -4.50 -9.44 -11.61
CA THR A 50 -5.66 -9.94 -12.37
C THR A 50 -5.41 -11.32 -12.97
N ILE A 51 -4.17 -11.62 -13.38
CA ILE A 51 -3.80 -12.91 -13.97
C ILE A 51 -4.13 -14.11 -13.05
N PRO A 52 -3.62 -14.19 -11.80
CA PRO A 52 -4.00 -15.24 -10.87
C PRO A 52 -5.46 -15.13 -10.42
N LEU A 53 -6.02 -13.92 -10.32
CA LEU A 53 -7.39 -13.72 -9.85
C LEU A 53 -8.43 -14.26 -10.83
N ARG A 54 -8.22 -14.12 -12.15
CA ARG A 54 -9.06 -14.73 -13.19
C ARG A 54 -9.08 -16.26 -13.12
N ARG A 55 -8.01 -16.87 -12.59
CA ARG A 55 -7.91 -18.31 -12.32
C ARG A 55 -8.45 -18.70 -10.95
N GLN A 56 -9.13 -17.78 -10.24
CA GLN A 56 -9.63 -17.94 -8.87
C GLN A 56 -8.54 -18.28 -7.84
N HIS A 57 -7.27 -18.01 -8.17
CA HIS A 57 -6.10 -18.32 -7.36
C HIS A 57 -5.75 -17.14 -6.46
N LEU A 58 -6.56 -16.97 -5.40
CA LEU A 58 -6.46 -15.84 -4.46
C LEU A 58 -5.06 -15.70 -3.84
N ALA A 59 -4.44 -16.81 -3.43
CA ALA A 59 -3.11 -16.79 -2.82
C ALA A 59 -2.04 -16.19 -3.74
N GLY A 60 -2.10 -16.50 -5.04
CA GLY A 60 -1.18 -15.94 -6.03
C GLY A 60 -1.41 -14.44 -6.27
N ALA A 61 -2.67 -14.01 -6.29
CA ALA A 61 -3.01 -12.58 -6.41
C ALA A 61 -2.51 -11.80 -5.18
N LEU A 62 -2.71 -12.33 -3.97
CA LEU A 62 -2.17 -11.74 -2.75
C LEU A 62 -0.63 -11.72 -2.74
N ALA A 63 0.01 -12.81 -3.17
CA ALA A 63 1.48 -12.88 -3.24
C ALA A 63 2.05 -11.80 -4.18
N VAL A 64 1.45 -11.60 -5.36
CA VAL A 64 1.83 -10.51 -6.27
C VAL A 64 1.75 -9.15 -5.58
N VAL A 65 0.61 -8.84 -4.94
CA VAL A 65 0.39 -7.55 -4.29
C VAL A 65 1.37 -7.36 -3.12
N LEU A 66 1.61 -8.38 -2.32
CA LEU A 66 2.55 -8.32 -1.19
C LEU A 66 3.99 -8.11 -1.67
N ILE A 67 4.45 -8.86 -2.68
CA ILE A 67 5.78 -8.67 -3.26
C ILE A 67 5.90 -7.25 -3.81
N TRP A 68 4.88 -6.77 -4.51
CA TRP A 68 4.84 -5.42 -5.05
C TRP A 68 4.96 -4.35 -3.96
N LEU A 69 4.19 -4.48 -2.87
CA LEU A 69 4.23 -3.59 -1.72
C LEU A 69 5.61 -3.58 -1.08
N VAL A 70 6.19 -4.75 -0.81
CA VAL A 70 7.52 -4.84 -0.20
C VAL A 70 8.56 -4.15 -1.09
N VAL A 71 8.59 -4.47 -2.38
CA VAL A 71 9.58 -3.89 -3.32
C VAL A 71 9.38 -2.38 -3.45
N SER A 72 8.16 -1.90 -3.65
CA SER A 72 7.87 -0.47 -3.80
C SER A 72 8.22 0.31 -2.53
N MET A 73 7.78 -0.16 -1.36
CA MET A 73 8.09 0.50 -0.08
C MET A 73 9.60 0.52 0.20
N MET A 74 10.31 -0.59 0.00
CA MET A 74 11.76 -0.65 0.16
C MET A 74 12.47 0.29 -0.82
N THR A 75 11.99 0.40 -2.05
CA THR A 75 12.52 1.32 -3.06
C THR A 75 12.36 2.77 -2.60
N ILE A 76 11.16 3.17 -2.17
CA ILE A 76 10.91 4.53 -1.67
C ILE A 76 11.74 4.83 -0.44
N MET A 77 11.80 3.93 0.55
CA MET A 77 12.62 4.12 1.75
C MET A 77 14.10 4.31 1.39
N THR A 78 14.63 3.46 0.52
CA THR A 78 16.04 3.52 0.08
C THR A 78 16.32 4.82 -0.66
N LEU A 79 15.45 5.21 -1.59
CA LEU A 79 15.62 6.45 -2.33
C LEU A 79 15.46 7.69 -1.45
N THR A 80 14.59 7.64 -0.44
CA THR A 80 14.43 8.71 0.54
C THR A 80 15.72 8.91 1.33
N TRP A 81 16.43 7.83 1.63
CA TRP A 81 17.73 7.89 2.30
C TRP A 81 18.84 8.43 1.38
N LEU A 82 18.88 7.98 0.12
CA LEU A 82 19.94 8.34 -0.83
C LEU A 82 19.77 9.75 -1.44
N ALA A 83 18.53 10.17 -1.69
CA ALA A 83 18.22 11.39 -2.43
C ALA A 83 16.94 12.09 -1.91
N PRO A 84 16.91 12.52 -0.62
CA PRO A 84 15.70 13.00 0.05
C PRO A 84 15.01 14.16 -0.69
N LEU A 85 15.79 15.14 -1.15
CA LEU A 85 15.26 16.33 -1.86
C LEU A 85 14.59 15.98 -3.19
N GLN A 86 15.10 14.96 -3.90
CA GLN A 86 14.50 14.53 -5.16
C GLN A 86 13.19 13.78 -4.89
N ILE A 87 13.18 12.94 -3.87
CA ILE A 87 12.00 12.16 -3.50
C ILE A 87 10.87 13.03 -2.96
N GLU A 88 11.16 14.12 -2.25
CA GLU A 88 10.14 15.10 -1.83
C GLU A 88 9.29 15.60 -3.01
N ARG A 89 9.90 15.81 -4.19
CA ARG A 89 9.18 16.27 -5.40
C ARG A 89 8.25 15.20 -5.95
N ALA A 90 8.52 13.94 -5.67
CA ALA A 90 7.71 12.81 -6.09
C ALA A 90 6.48 12.60 -5.21
N PHE A 91 6.23 13.45 -4.21
CA PHE A 91 5.02 13.46 -3.40
C PHE A 91 4.33 14.82 -3.47
N GLU A 92 3.00 14.82 -3.49
CA GLU A 92 2.21 16.05 -3.45
C GLU A 92 2.48 16.77 -2.13
N ASN A 93 3.05 17.98 -2.20
CA ASN A 93 3.51 18.75 -1.03
C ASN A 93 4.50 17.98 -0.14
N GLY A 94 5.39 17.17 -0.72
CA GLY A 94 6.31 16.30 0.03
C GLY A 94 7.13 17.01 1.12
N PHE A 95 7.58 18.24 0.88
CA PHE A 95 8.25 19.06 1.89
C PHE A 95 7.36 19.32 3.14
N PHE A 96 6.12 19.77 2.92
CA PHE A 96 5.16 20.04 4.00
C PHE A 96 4.75 18.75 4.72
N HIS A 97 4.58 17.65 3.97
CA HIS A 97 4.29 16.34 4.55
C HIS A 97 5.43 15.87 5.46
N ARG A 98 6.68 15.99 5.00
CA ARG A 98 7.88 15.65 5.77
C ARG A 98 7.99 16.49 7.05
N ALA A 99 7.77 17.80 6.93
CA ALA A 99 7.79 18.71 8.08
C ALA A 99 6.69 18.33 9.08
N ALA A 100 5.44 18.18 8.63
CA ALA A 100 4.32 17.85 9.50
C ALA A 100 4.44 16.45 10.14
N PHE A 101 5.07 15.49 9.46
CA PHE A 101 5.35 14.18 10.05
C PHE A 101 6.45 14.24 11.11
N SER A 102 7.45 15.10 10.91
CA SER A 102 8.49 15.38 11.92
C SER A 102 7.90 16.11 13.12
N GLU A 103 7.01 17.08 12.91
CA GLU A 103 6.28 17.78 13.98
C GLU A 103 5.39 16.83 14.76
N TRP A 104 4.67 15.91 14.09
CA TRP A 104 3.92 14.88 14.78
C TRP A 104 4.86 14.08 15.69
N TYR A 105 5.95 13.54 15.13
CA TYR A 105 6.82 12.67 15.91
C TYR A 105 7.53 13.39 17.07
N PHE A 106 8.11 14.57 16.84
CA PHE A 106 8.96 15.26 17.82
C PHE A 106 8.21 16.27 18.70
N ALA A 107 7.15 16.90 18.20
CA ALA A 107 6.41 17.94 18.92
C ALA A 107 5.01 17.49 19.38
N GLY A 108 4.61 16.24 19.09
CA GLY A 108 3.33 15.68 19.53
C GLY A 108 2.11 16.34 18.87
N THR A 109 2.27 16.95 17.69
CA THR A 109 1.14 17.50 16.94
C THR A 109 0.30 16.37 16.33
N PRO A 110 -0.98 16.60 15.95
CA PRO A 110 -1.80 15.55 15.35
C PRO A 110 -1.21 14.98 14.04
N LEU A 111 -1.33 13.66 13.87
CA LEU A 111 -0.79 12.91 12.72
C LEU A 111 -1.24 13.56 11.39
N PRO A 112 -0.32 13.95 10.48
CA PRO A 112 -0.63 14.82 9.34
C PRO A 112 -1.61 14.22 8.34
N ALA A 113 -1.49 12.91 8.09
CA ALA A 113 -2.40 12.15 7.25
C ALA A 113 -3.39 11.35 8.13
N GLY A 114 -3.55 11.65 9.42
CA GLY A 114 -4.41 10.88 10.30
C GLY A 114 -5.90 11.19 10.13
N PHE A 115 -6.76 10.29 10.60
CA PHE A 115 -8.21 10.52 10.68
C PHE A 115 -8.58 11.80 11.45
N GLU A 116 -7.83 12.13 12.50
CA GLU A 116 -8.06 13.32 13.33
C GLU A 116 -7.87 14.63 12.53
N LYS A 117 -6.79 14.72 11.74
CA LYS A 117 -6.46 15.94 10.98
C LYS A 117 -7.16 15.99 9.62
N GLN A 118 -7.43 14.84 8.99
CA GLN A 118 -7.95 14.75 7.63
C GLN A 118 -9.06 13.68 7.48
N PRO A 119 -10.23 13.86 8.12
CA PRO A 119 -11.29 12.85 8.10
C PRO A 119 -11.88 12.63 6.70
N VAL A 120 -12.08 13.70 5.91
CA VAL A 120 -12.69 13.59 4.57
C VAL A 120 -11.76 12.87 3.57
N PRO A 121 -10.47 13.25 3.40
CA PRO A 121 -9.56 12.50 2.56
C PRO A 121 -9.44 11.02 2.95
N ARG A 122 -9.50 10.71 4.24
CA ARG A 122 -9.48 9.32 4.71
C ARG A 122 -10.74 8.54 4.38
N LEU A 123 -11.92 9.15 4.47
CA LEU A 123 -13.15 8.51 3.99
C LEU A 123 -13.08 8.24 2.49
N VAL A 124 -12.53 9.19 1.71
CA VAL A 124 -12.30 9.00 0.27
C VAL A 124 -11.34 7.85 0.00
N GLU A 125 -10.26 7.70 0.79
CA GLU A 125 -9.33 6.58 0.70
C GLU A 125 -10.00 5.23 0.99
N ILE A 126 -10.81 5.15 2.05
CA ILE A 126 -11.59 3.94 2.38
C ILE A 126 -12.54 3.58 1.24
N LEU A 127 -13.32 4.55 0.75
CA LEU A 127 -14.26 4.34 -0.36
C LEU A 127 -13.51 3.97 -1.65
N GLY A 128 -12.36 4.58 -1.90
CA GLY A 128 -11.49 4.27 -3.03
C GLY A 128 -10.95 2.84 -3.00
N ILE A 129 -10.48 2.38 -1.85
CA ILE A 129 -10.02 0.99 -1.67
C ILE A 129 -11.18 0.01 -1.78
N THR A 130 -12.35 0.34 -1.23
CA THR A 130 -13.49 -0.59 -1.17
C THR A 130 -14.35 -0.55 -2.43
N LEU A 131 -15.11 0.52 -2.61
CA LEU A 131 -15.97 0.71 -3.78
C LEU A 131 -15.16 0.81 -5.07
N GLY A 132 -14.02 1.50 -5.05
CA GLY A 132 -13.16 1.60 -6.23
C GLY A 132 -12.66 0.22 -6.68
N SER A 133 -12.28 -0.66 -5.75
CA SER A 133 -11.90 -2.04 -6.10
C SER A 133 -13.06 -2.83 -6.72
N LEU A 134 -14.24 -2.72 -6.12
CA LEU A 134 -15.43 -3.44 -6.57
C LEU A 134 -15.90 -2.99 -7.95
N LEU A 135 -15.80 -1.70 -8.25
CA LEU A 135 -16.32 -1.11 -9.49
C LEU A 135 -15.32 -1.14 -10.64
N THR A 136 -14.01 -1.21 -10.37
CA THR A 136 -12.95 -1.09 -11.39
C THR A 136 -12.01 -2.29 -11.45
N ALA A 137 -12.46 -3.41 -10.90
CA ALA A 137 -11.70 -4.67 -10.85
C ALA A 137 -10.35 -4.49 -10.15
N GLY A 138 -10.35 -3.66 -9.10
CA GLY A 138 -9.18 -3.36 -8.26
C GLY A 138 -8.28 -2.24 -8.77
N VAL A 139 -8.51 -1.62 -9.93
CA VAL A 139 -7.61 -0.56 -10.46
C VAL A 139 -7.60 0.68 -9.55
N VAL A 140 -8.77 1.23 -9.22
CA VAL A 140 -8.88 2.42 -8.34
C VAL A 140 -8.43 2.07 -6.92
N GLY A 141 -8.75 0.88 -6.43
CA GLY A 141 -8.27 0.45 -5.12
C GLY A 141 -6.75 0.28 -5.06
N ALA A 142 -6.14 -0.24 -6.13
CA ALA A 142 -4.69 -0.32 -6.26
C ALA A 142 -4.06 1.07 -6.25
N TRP A 143 -4.70 2.06 -6.89
CA TRP A 143 -4.23 3.44 -6.85
C TRP A 143 -4.20 4.02 -5.43
N PHE A 144 -5.28 3.87 -4.66
CA PHE A 144 -5.28 4.31 -3.26
C PHE A 144 -4.31 3.50 -2.39
N LEU A 145 -4.23 2.19 -2.58
CA LEU A 145 -3.28 1.33 -1.88
C LEU A 145 -1.83 1.79 -2.12
N MET A 146 -1.46 2.10 -3.37
CA MET A 146 -0.12 2.59 -3.72
C MET A 146 0.15 3.97 -3.15
N ARG A 147 -0.83 4.88 -3.18
CA ARG A 147 -0.68 6.20 -2.52
C ARG A 147 -0.40 6.05 -1.02
N MET A 148 -1.19 5.23 -0.34
CA MET A 148 -1.03 4.96 1.10
C MET A 148 0.34 4.33 1.40
N ALA A 149 0.72 3.28 0.65
CA ALA A 149 1.98 2.57 0.85
C ALA A 149 3.21 3.44 0.56
N ASN A 150 3.20 4.20 -0.54
CA ASN A 150 4.30 5.09 -0.89
C ASN A 150 4.45 6.22 0.14
N LEU A 151 3.35 6.80 0.61
CA LEU A 151 3.39 7.88 1.61
C LEU A 151 3.91 7.36 2.96
N ALA A 152 3.47 6.17 3.38
CA ALA A 152 3.97 5.51 4.58
C ALA A 152 5.47 5.21 4.46
N ALA A 153 5.92 4.69 3.31
CA ALA A 153 7.33 4.41 3.06
C ALA A 153 8.20 5.67 3.03
N PHE A 154 7.73 6.76 2.43
CA PHE A 154 8.42 8.05 2.43
C PHE A 154 8.55 8.61 3.84
N SER A 155 7.45 8.59 4.61
CA SER A 155 7.42 9.07 6.00
C SER A 155 8.39 8.27 6.88
N ALA A 156 8.36 6.94 6.75
CA ALA A 156 9.26 6.06 7.47
C ALA A 156 10.72 6.24 7.04
N GLY A 157 11.03 6.33 5.75
CA GLY A 157 12.39 6.53 5.24
C GLY A 157 13.01 7.84 5.74
N HIS A 158 12.22 8.92 5.76
CA HIS A 158 12.63 10.20 6.34
C HIS A 158 12.88 10.09 7.85
N LEU A 159 11.96 9.49 8.58
CA LEU A 159 12.05 9.42 10.04
C LEU A 159 13.21 8.51 10.49
N VAL A 160 13.43 7.36 9.82
CA VAL A 160 14.61 6.50 10.05
C VAL A 160 15.92 7.28 9.89
N SER A 161 16.01 8.11 8.85
CA SER A 161 17.19 8.94 8.61
C SER A 161 17.40 9.97 9.71
N SER A 162 16.30 10.52 10.26
CA SER A 162 16.32 11.50 11.34
C SER A 162 16.62 10.89 12.72
N LEU A 163 16.23 9.63 12.93
CA LEU A 163 16.39 8.90 14.19
C LEU A 163 17.77 8.24 14.38
N GLY A 164 18.65 8.31 13.38
CA GLY A 164 20.04 7.86 13.50
C GLY A 164 20.30 6.41 13.08
N GLY A 165 19.36 5.73 12.43
CA GLY A 165 19.67 4.45 11.77
C GLY A 165 18.48 3.52 11.47
N PRO A 166 18.69 2.51 10.59
CA PRO A 166 17.64 1.61 10.11
C PRO A 166 17.07 0.68 11.19
N LEU A 167 17.75 0.52 12.32
CA LEU A 167 17.27 -0.27 13.46
C LEU A 167 15.96 0.29 14.06
N LEU A 168 15.67 1.58 13.82
CA LEU A 168 14.47 2.25 14.29
C LEU A 168 13.33 2.23 13.27
N LEU A 169 13.43 1.40 12.21
CA LEU A 169 12.35 1.19 11.26
C LEU A 169 11.00 0.79 11.91
N PRO A 170 10.95 -0.07 12.95
CA PRO A 170 9.68 -0.39 13.62
C PRO A 170 9.02 0.80 14.32
N VAL A 171 9.83 1.80 14.70
CA VAL A 171 9.33 3.06 15.26
C VAL A 171 8.85 3.98 14.15
N ALA A 172 9.63 4.08 13.07
CA ALA A 172 9.38 4.97 11.95
C ALA A 172 8.24 4.53 11.02
N LEU A 173 7.95 3.23 10.96
CA LEU A 173 6.81 2.66 10.25
C LEU A 173 5.81 2.11 11.27
N PRO A 174 4.83 2.92 11.70
CA PRO A 174 3.95 2.54 12.79
C PRO A 174 3.11 1.30 12.48
N VAL A 175 2.80 0.53 13.52
CA VAL A 175 2.07 -0.74 13.39
C VAL A 175 0.73 -0.57 12.69
N TRP A 176 0.02 0.54 12.93
CA TRP A 176 -1.27 0.81 12.28
C TRP A 176 -1.14 0.99 10.77
N SER A 177 -0.07 1.62 10.28
CA SER A 177 0.17 1.77 8.84
C SER A 177 0.39 0.40 8.19
N VAL A 178 1.13 -0.49 8.85
CA VAL A 178 1.33 -1.88 8.37
C VAL A 178 0.00 -2.63 8.30
N LEU A 179 -0.82 -2.53 9.35
CA LEU A 179 -2.14 -3.17 9.41
C LEU A 179 -3.10 -2.63 8.33
N GLN A 180 -3.13 -1.31 8.14
CA GLN A 180 -3.95 -0.66 7.11
C GLN A 180 -3.48 -1.08 5.70
N ILE A 181 -2.17 -1.09 5.41
CA ILE A 181 -1.63 -1.52 4.12
C ILE A 181 -1.95 -2.99 3.85
N ALA A 182 -1.72 -3.88 4.82
CA ALA A 182 -1.99 -5.30 4.68
C ALA A 182 -3.49 -5.60 4.53
N GLY A 183 -4.33 -4.94 5.34
CA GLY A 183 -5.78 -5.04 5.26
C GLY A 183 -6.32 -4.53 3.93
N ALA A 184 -5.89 -3.35 3.49
CA ALA A 184 -6.28 -2.76 2.22
C ALA A 184 -5.85 -3.61 1.02
N ALA A 185 -4.64 -4.17 1.04
CA ALA A 185 -4.14 -5.05 0.00
C ALA A 185 -5.06 -6.28 -0.20
N GLY A 186 -5.43 -6.95 0.89
CA GLY A 186 -6.31 -8.10 0.81
C GLY A 186 -7.75 -7.73 0.45
N LEU A 187 -8.29 -6.65 1.01
CA LEU A 187 -9.61 -6.14 0.64
C LEU A 187 -9.68 -5.77 -0.85
N MET A 188 -8.67 -5.09 -1.37
CA MET A 188 -8.60 -4.71 -2.78
C MET A 188 -8.69 -5.94 -3.70
N VAL A 189 -7.90 -6.97 -3.45
CA VAL A 189 -7.93 -8.22 -4.24
C VAL A 189 -9.28 -8.92 -4.14
N LEU A 190 -9.82 -9.04 -2.92
CA LEU A 190 -11.09 -9.73 -2.67
C LEU A 190 -12.30 -9.01 -3.28
N LEU A 191 -12.30 -7.68 -3.23
CA LEU A 191 -13.37 -6.86 -3.79
C LEU A 191 -13.25 -6.75 -5.32
N ALA A 192 -12.07 -6.98 -5.90
CA ALA A 192 -11.88 -7.07 -7.35
C ALA A 192 -12.40 -8.40 -7.95
N GLU A 193 -12.38 -9.51 -7.19
CA GLU A 193 -12.74 -10.86 -7.66
C GLU A 193 -14.13 -10.96 -8.33
N PRO A 194 -15.22 -10.33 -7.82
CA PRO A 194 -16.56 -10.44 -8.37
C PRO A 194 -16.70 -10.06 -9.85
N LEU A 195 -15.93 -9.08 -10.33
CA LEU A 195 -15.98 -8.64 -11.73
C LEU A 195 -15.38 -9.67 -12.70
N PHE A 196 -14.49 -10.53 -12.22
CA PHE A 196 -13.94 -11.64 -13.00
C PHE A 196 -14.79 -12.91 -12.93
N ALA A 197 -15.73 -12.98 -11.98
CA ALA A 197 -16.62 -14.10 -11.75
C ALA A 197 -18.02 -13.93 -12.37
N ARG A 198 -18.11 -13.24 -13.52
CA ARG A 198 -19.38 -12.96 -14.24
C ARG A 198 -20.47 -12.36 -13.33
N PHE A 199 -20.10 -11.47 -12.41
CA PHE A 199 -21.02 -10.81 -11.47
C PHE A 199 -21.76 -11.73 -10.49
N ALA A 200 -21.24 -12.93 -10.20
CA ALA A 200 -21.73 -13.78 -9.10
C ALA A 200 -21.31 -13.24 -7.72
N VAL A 201 -21.55 -11.94 -7.46
CA VAL A 201 -21.03 -11.16 -6.32
C VAL A 201 -21.34 -11.84 -4.98
N VAL A 202 -22.59 -12.25 -4.77
CA VAL A 202 -23.03 -12.89 -3.52
C VAL A 202 -22.33 -14.24 -3.31
N ALA A 203 -22.16 -15.03 -4.37
CA ALA A 203 -21.51 -16.33 -4.28
C ALA A 203 -20.01 -16.20 -3.98
N VAL A 204 -19.33 -15.24 -4.60
CA VAL A 204 -17.92 -14.92 -4.34
C VAL A 204 -17.73 -14.52 -2.89
N PHE A 205 -18.56 -13.60 -2.36
CA PHE A 205 -18.44 -13.16 -0.97
C PHE A 205 -18.77 -14.26 0.04
N ARG A 206 -19.72 -15.16 -0.24
CA ARG A 206 -19.95 -16.34 0.60
C ARG A 206 -18.72 -17.26 0.63
N ARG A 207 -18.11 -17.52 -0.53
CA ARG A 207 -16.90 -18.35 -0.64
C ARG A 207 -15.68 -17.71 0.04
N ARG A 208 -15.57 -16.39 -0.01
CA ARG A 208 -14.43 -15.61 0.52
C ARG A 208 -14.70 -14.95 1.87
N ARG A 209 -15.74 -15.36 2.59
CA ARG A 209 -16.14 -14.75 3.88
C ARG A 209 -14.99 -14.69 4.89
N ARG A 210 -14.24 -15.79 5.05
CA ARG A 210 -13.10 -15.84 5.99
C ARG A 210 -12.00 -14.84 5.61
N PRO A 211 -11.44 -14.85 4.37
CA PRO A 211 -10.50 -13.82 3.93
C PRO A 211 -11.02 -12.38 4.09
N LEU A 212 -12.28 -12.12 3.73
CA LEU A 212 -12.88 -10.80 3.88
C LEU A 212 -12.91 -10.33 5.34
N LEU A 213 -13.27 -11.23 6.26
CA LEU A 213 -13.26 -10.93 7.69
C LEU A 213 -11.85 -10.68 8.20
N ILE A 214 -10.85 -11.45 7.76
CA ILE A 214 -9.46 -11.30 8.19
C ILE A 214 -8.91 -9.95 7.73
N PHE A 215 -8.97 -9.65 6.42
CA PHE A 215 -8.42 -8.41 5.88
C PHE A 215 -9.23 -7.19 6.29
N GLY A 216 -10.56 -7.34 6.41
CA GLY A 216 -11.43 -6.32 6.99
C GLY A 216 -11.08 -6.01 8.44
N ALA A 217 -10.88 -7.04 9.27
CA ALA A 217 -10.47 -6.89 10.66
C ALA A 217 -9.07 -6.25 10.78
N LEU A 218 -8.10 -6.65 9.95
CA LEU A 218 -6.78 -6.02 9.91
C LEU A 218 -6.87 -4.53 9.57
N TYR A 219 -7.66 -4.18 8.55
CA TYR A 219 -7.84 -2.79 8.15
C TYR A 219 -8.49 -1.96 9.27
N VAL A 220 -9.59 -2.44 9.83
CA VAL A 220 -10.31 -1.78 10.93
C VAL A 220 -9.45 -1.70 12.19
N ALA A 221 -8.73 -2.76 12.55
CA ALA A 221 -7.79 -2.74 13.66
C ALA A 221 -6.68 -1.71 13.45
N GLY A 222 -6.18 -1.57 12.21
CA GLY A 222 -5.25 -0.50 11.84
C GLY A 222 -5.84 0.89 12.01
N LEU A 223 -7.09 1.12 11.63
CA LEU A 223 -7.77 2.41 11.86
C LEU A 223 -7.93 2.73 13.35
N LEU A 224 -8.36 1.74 14.14
CA LEU A 224 -8.51 1.89 15.59
C LEU A 224 -7.16 2.12 16.28
N ALA A 225 -6.12 1.39 15.85
CA ALA A 225 -4.77 1.56 16.37
C ALA A 225 -4.21 2.95 16.03
N GLU A 226 -4.49 3.49 14.84
CA GLU A 226 -4.13 4.89 14.51
C GLU A 226 -4.81 5.87 15.47
N LEU A 227 -6.12 5.74 15.69
CA LEU A 227 -6.87 6.65 16.57
C LEU A 227 -6.40 6.61 18.03
N LEU A 228 -5.99 5.43 18.52
CA LEU A 228 -5.63 5.23 19.92
C LEU A 228 -4.14 5.45 20.20
N LEU A 229 -3.27 5.05 19.27
CA LEU A 229 -1.83 5.02 19.50
C LEU A 229 -1.09 6.19 18.87
N ALA A 230 -1.64 6.88 17.86
CA ALA A 230 -0.89 7.89 17.13
C ALA A 230 -0.40 9.06 18.01
N GLY A 231 -1.15 9.45 19.04
CA GLY A 231 -0.73 10.50 19.99
C GLY A 231 0.21 10.00 21.10
N LEU A 232 0.42 8.69 21.21
CA LEU A 232 1.30 8.06 22.21
C LEU A 232 2.60 7.53 21.58
N TRP A 233 2.71 7.56 20.26
CA TRP A 233 3.80 6.91 19.51
C TRP A 233 5.01 7.84 19.34
N HIS A 234 5.56 8.28 20.46
CA HIS A 234 6.71 9.18 20.53
C HIS A 234 7.77 8.54 21.41
N PHE A 235 8.87 8.06 20.81
CA PHE A 235 9.94 7.31 21.49
C PHE A 235 11.24 8.11 21.54
N HIS A 236 11.15 9.39 21.85
CA HIS A 236 12.28 10.26 22.12
C HIS A 236 12.13 10.82 23.54
N SER A 237 13.23 10.82 24.27
CA SER A 237 13.36 11.29 25.66
C SER A 237 14.34 12.44 25.70
#